data_AF-A0A1V3XP54-F1
#
_entry.id   AF-A0A1V3XP54-F1
#
_cell.length_a   1.000
_cell.length_b   1.000
_cell.length_c   1.000
_cell.angle_alpha   90.00
_cell.angle_beta   90.00
_cell.angle_gamma   90.00
#
_symmetry.space_group_name_H-M   'P 1'
#
loop_
_entity.id
_entity.type
_entity.pdbx_description
1 polymer ?
#
loop_
_entity_poly.entity_id
_entity_poly.type
_entity_poly.pdbx_seq_one_letter_code
_entity_poly.pdbx_strand_id
1 'polypeptide(L)'
;MDRAASNLLGSVGRTEGLQTKLLDGWIEALASVVRRAIVEGDVAEGCDPQDVGRLIVSIYMGLRQASDLDAPERFLRDLEKSWLLVLRGIAQPDRVDYFTQFIARRTVLAIRSATALVAPD
;
A
#
# COMPACT_ATOMS: atom_id res chain seq x y z
N MET A 1 12.40 -10.16 -1.44
CA MET A 1 11.50 -11.23 -1.95
C MET A 1 10.21 -10.69 -2.60
N ASP A 2 9.86 -9.40 -2.45
CA ASP A 2 8.59 -8.84 -2.99
C ASP A 2 8.51 -8.67 -4.52
N ARG A 3 9.62 -8.34 -5.19
CA ARG A 3 9.62 -8.12 -6.65
C ARG A 3 9.36 -9.40 -7.45
N ALA A 4 9.93 -10.53 -7.01
CA ALA A 4 9.73 -11.83 -7.67
C ALA A 4 8.28 -12.31 -7.52
N ALA A 5 7.68 -12.17 -6.33
CA ALA A 5 6.27 -12.50 -6.11
C ALA A 5 5.32 -11.60 -6.92
N SER A 6 5.62 -10.30 -7.02
CA SER A 6 4.85 -9.35 -7.82
C SER A 6 4.96 -9.58 -9.33
N ASN A 7 6.14 -9.99 -9.82
CA ASN A 7 6.36 -10.32 -11.23
C ASN A 7 5.72 -11.66 -11.61
N LEU A 8 5.77 -12.67 -10.72
CA LEU A 8 5.05 -13.93 -10.89
C LEU A 8 3.53 -13.72 -10.95
N LEU A 9 2.98 -12.76 -10.21
CA LEU A 9 1.55 -12.40 -10.28
C LEU A 9 1.15 -11.90 -11.68
N GLY A 10 2.04 -11.18 -12.37
CA GLY A 10 1.84 -10.73 -13.75
C GLY A 10 2.04 -11.81 -14.80
N SER A 11 2.88 -12.82 -14.54
CA SER A 11 3.23 -13.88 -15.52
C SER A 11 2.46 -15.19 -15.35
N VAL A 12 1.89 -15.47 -14.17
CA VAL A 12 1.16 -16.72 -13.84
C VAL A 12 -0.36 -16.51 -13.77
N GLY A 13 -0.84 -15.29 -14.04
CA GLY A 13 -2.25 -14.90 -14.04
C GLY A 13 -3.07 -15.48 -15.20
N ARG A 14 -3.30 -16.81 -15.20
CA ARG A 14 -4.37 -17.45 -15.98
C ARG A 14 -5.03 -18.62 -15.23
N THR A 15 -5.01 -18.55 -13.90
CA THR A 15 -5.85 -19.40 -13.03
C THR A 15 -6.56 -18.50 -12.02
N GLU A 16 -7.77 -18.06 -12.36
CA GLU A 16 -8.56 -17.09 -11.59
C GLU A 16 -8.61 -17.40 -10.08
N GLY A 17 -8.64 -18.68 -9.70
CA GLY A 17 -8.69 -19.11 -8.30
C GLY A 17 -7.41 -18.87 -7.47
N LEU A 18 -6.22 -18.81 -8.10
CA LEU A 18 -4.97 -18.55 -7.37
C LEU A 18 -4.82 -17.06 -7.06
N GLN A 19 -5.21 -16.20 -8.01
CA GLN A 19 -5.19 -14.75 -7.84
C GLN A 19 -6.14 -14.32 -6.72
N THR A 20 -7.36 -14.88 -6.68
CA THR A 20 -8.33 -14.59 -5.62
C THR A 20 -7.81 -14.97 -4.23
N LYS A 21 -7.27 -16.19 -4.07
CA LYS A 21 -6.72 -16.64 -2.77
C LYS A 21 -5.56 -15.77 -2.28
N LEU A 22 -4.73 -15.27 -3.19
CA LEU A 22 -3.63 -14.37 -2.83
C LEU A 22 -4.14 -13.01 -2.38
N LEU A 23 -5.12 -12.44 -3.09
CA LEU A 23 -5.75 -11.17 -2.73
C LEU A 23 -6.46 -11.28 -1.38
N ASP A 24 -7.22 -12.34 -1.15
CA ASP A 24 -7.88 -12.60 0.14
C ASP A 24 -6.85 -12.69 1.28
N GLY A 25 -5.71 -13.35 1.05
CA GLY A 25 -4.63 -13.41 2.03
C GLY A 25 -4.01 -12.05 2.34
N TRP A 26 -3.86 -11.17 1.34
CA TRP A 26 -3.33 -9.81 1.54
C TRP A 26 -4.33 -8.93 2.28
N ILE A 27 -5.63 -9.07 1.96
CA ILE A 27 -6.72 -8.37 2.65
C ILE A 27 -6.72 -8.78 4.12
N GLU A 28 -6.65 -10.08 4.43
CA GLU A 28 -6.63 -10.57 5.82
C GLU A 28 -5.40 -10.09 6.60
N ALA A 29 -4.23 -10.11 5.95
CA ALA A 29 -3.00 -9.61 6.57
C ALA A 29 -3.12 -8.12 6.93
N LEU A 30 -3.67 -7.31 6.03
CA LEU A 30 -3.91 -5.88 6.29
C LEU A 30 -5.01 -5.67 7.33
N ALA A 31 -6.09 -6.43 7.30
CA ALA A 31 -7.15 -6.38 8.30
C ALA A 31 -6.62 -6.70 9.70
N SER A 32 -5.68 -7.64 9.83
CA SER A 32 -4.99 -7.91 11.09
C SER A 32 -4.19 -6.70 11.60
N VAL A 33 -3.51 -5.98 10.71
CA VAL A 33 -2.81 -4.74 11.06
C VAL A 33 -3.80 -3.66 11.50
N VAL A 34 -4.91 -3.50 10.79
CA VAL A 34 -5.96 -2.52 11.12
C VAL A 34 -6.59 -2.82 12.47
N ARG A 35 -6.91 -4.09 12.77
CA ARG A 35 -7.42 -4.50 14.10
C ARG A 35 -6.51 -4.05 15.23
N ARG A 36 -5.21 -4.26 15.08
CA ARG A 36 -4.23 -3.82 16.07
C ARG A 36 -4.16 -2.28 16.15
N ALA A 37 -4.17 -1.60 15.02
CA ALA A 37 -4.15 -0.13 14.97
C ALA A 37 -5.40 0.49 15.63
N ILE A 38 -6.56 -0.17 15.56
CA ILE A 38 -7.76 0.24 16.32
C ILE A 38 -7.50 0.11 17.83
N VAL A 39 -6.99 -1.04 18.28
CA VAL A 39 -6.66 -1.27 19.71
C VAL A 39 -5.63 -0.27 20.24
N GLU A 40 -4.67 0.12 19.39
CA GLU A 40 -3.63 1.09 19.71
C GLU A 40 -4.11 2.55 19.66
N GLY A 41 -5.35 2.80 19.22
CA GLY A 41 -5.91 4.14 19.09
C GLY A 41 -5.34 4.93 17.91
N ASP A 42 -4.88 4.23 16.88
CA ASP A 42 -4.32 4.85 15.66
C ASP A 42 -5.37 4.95 14.54
N VAL A 43 -6.33 4.02 14.50
CA VAL A 43 -7.44 3.99 13.54
C VAL A 43 -8.78 4.23 14.26
N ALA A 44 -9.71 4.89 13.58
CA ALA A 44 -11.04 5.18 14.10
C ALA A 44 -11.84 3.88 14.38
N GLU A 45 -12.54 3.82 15.52
CA GLU A 45 -13.30 2.62 15.95
C GLU A 45 -14.44 2.23 14.99
N GLY A 46 -14.93 3.17 14.18
CA GLY A 46 -15.97 2.92 13.17
C GLY A 46 -15.48 2.26 11.88
N CYS A 47 -14.18 2.02 11.73
CA CYS A 47 -13.62 1.37 10.56
C CYS A 47 -13.68 -0.16 10.68
N ASP A 48 -14.37 -0.83 9.75
CA ASP A 48 -14.28 -2.29 9.63
C ASP A 48 -12.87 -2.68 9.11
N PRO A 49 -12.13 -3.57 9.82
CA PRO A 49 -10.79 -3.94 9.41
C PRO A 49 -10.70 -4.60 8.04
N GLN A 50 -11.71 -5.40 7.66
CA GLN A 50 -11.74 -6.11 6.39
C GLN A 50 -11.98 -5.14 5.24
N ASP A 51 -12.88 -4.16 5.43
CA ASP A 51 -13.15 -3.12 4.44
C ASP A 51 -11.93 -2.22 4.23
N VAL A 52 -11.24 -1.82 5.31
CA VAL A 52 -10.01 -1.04 5.20
C VAL A 52 -8.90 -1.85 4.51
N GLY A 53 -8.72 -3.12 4.88
CA GLY A 53 -7.77 -4.01 4.23
C GLY A 53 -8.04 -4.16 2.73
N ARG A 54 -9.30 -4.37 2.36
CA ARG A 54 -9.76 -4.44 0.96
C ARG A 54 -9.47 -3.14 0.21
N LEU A 55 -9.81 -1.99 0.80
CA LEU A 55 -9.57 -0.68 0.20
C LEU A 55 -8.08 -0.46 -0.09
N ILE A 56 -7.20 -0.76 0.87
CA ILE A 56 -5.75 -0.59 0.71
C ILE A 56 -5.21 -1.48 -0.43
N VAL A 57 -5.63 -2.74 -0.49
CA VAL A 57 -5.24 -3.66 -1.59
C VAL A 57 -5.75 -3.14 -2.93
N SER A 58 -7.01 -2.70 -3.01
CA SER A 58 -7.59 -2.15 -4.24
C SER A 58 -6.85 -0.90 -4.72
N ILE A 59 -6.50 0.02 -3.83
CA ILE A 59 -5.71 1.21 -4.15
C ILE A 59 -4.34 0.82 -4.71
N TYR A 60 -3.62 -0.09 -4.04
CA TYR A 60 -2.31 -0.53 -4.49
C TYR A 60 -2.36 -1.20 -5.88
N MET A 61 -3.33 -2.09 -6.10
CA MET A 61 -3.50 -2.76 -7.39
C MET A 61 -3.89 -1.77 -8.49
N GLY A 62 -4.79 -0.83 -8.20
CA GLY A 62 -5.18 0.24 -9.12
C GLY A 62 -4.00 1.12 -9.50
N LEU A 63 -3.19 1.56 -8.53
CA LEU A 63 -1.95 2.29 -8.76
C LEU A 63 -0.99 1.50 -9.65
N ARG A 64 -0.76 0.21 -9.35
CA ARG A 64 0.13 -0.63 -10.13
C ARG A 64 -0.33 -0.81 -11.58
N GLN A 65 -1.64 -0.87 -11.81
CA GLN A 65 -2.23 -1.02 -13.13
C GLN A 65 -2.25 0.29 -13.93
N ALA A 66 -2.41 1.43 -13.26
CA ALA A 66 -2.55 2.74 -13.89
C ALA A 66 -1.23 3.53 -13.99
N SER A 67 -0.14 3.02 -13.42
CA SER A 67 1.16 3.69 -13.40
C SER A 67 2.12 3.12 -14.43
N ASP A 68 3.00 3.99 -14.91
CA ASP A 68 4.21 3.59 -15.64
C ASP A 68 5.26 3.10 -14.63
N LEU A 69 5.63 1.81 -14.72
CA LEU A 69 6.61 1.20 -13.81
C LEU A 69 8.05 1.58 -14.16
N ASP A 70 8.29 2.12 -15.35
CA ASP A 70 9.59 2.67 -15.75
C ASP A 70 9.81 4.08 -15.17
N ALA A 71 8.78 4.66 -14.55
CA ALA A 71 8.83 5.91 -13.79
C ALA A 71 8.63 5.66 -12.27
N PRO A 72 9.58 4.98 -11.57
CA PRO A 72 9.39 4.54 -10.20
C PRO A 72 9.19 5.69 -9.20
N GLU A 73 9.79 6.86 -9.44
CA GLU A 73 9.55 8.04 -8.62
C GLU A 73 8.08 8.49 -8.69
N ARG A 74 7.51 8.54 -9.90
CA ARG A 74 6.11 8.92 -10.11
C ARG A 74 5.17 7.95 -9.39
N PHE A 75 5.41 6.64 -9.54
CA PHE A 75 4.64 5.61 -8.83
C PHE A 75 4.66 5.82 -7.31
N LEU A 76 5.85 6.06 -6.73
CA LEU A 76 6.00 6.26 -5.28
C LEU A 76 5.33 7.55 -4.79
N ARG A 77 5.34 8.62 -5.61
CA ARG A 77 4.63 9.86 -5.31
C ARG A 77 3.12 9.71 -5.38
N ASP A 78 2.61 8.93 -6.32
CA ASP A 78 1.17 8.70 -6.43
C ASP A 78 0.69 7.76 -5.31
N LEU A 79 1.50 6.77 -4.91
CA LEU A 79 1.25 5.96 -3.71
C LEU A 79 1.24 6.80 -2.42
N GLU A 80 2.17 7.75 -2.26
CA GLU A 80 2.17 8.73 -1.17
C GLU A 80 0.85 9.49 -1.09
N LYS A 81 0.40 10.09 -2.20
CA LYS A 81 -0.85 10.86 -2.24
C LYS A 81 -2.07 10.00 -1.90
N SER A 82 -2.14 8.78 -2.40
CA SER A 82 -3.24 7.86 -2.08
C SER A 82 -3.29 7.55 -0.58
N TRP A 83 -2.15 7.32 0.07
CA TRP A 83 -2.11 7.13 1.51
C TRP A 83 -2.55 8.39 2.28
N LEU A 84 -2.12 9.59 1.86
CA LEU A 84 -2.54 10.83 2.50
C LEU A 84 -4.05 11.07 2.43
N LEU A 85 -4.71 10.61 1.37
CA LEU A 85 -6.17 10.65 1.24
C LEU A 85 -6.84 9.62 2.15
N VAL A 86 -6.36 8.38 2.14
CA VAL A 86 -6.90 7.29 2.96
C VAL A 86 -6.80 7.60 4.45
N LEU A 87 -5.66 8.11 4.91
CA LEU A 87 -5.44 8.41 6.33
C LEU A 87 -6.46 9.39 6.90
N ARG A 88 -6.88 10.38 6.12
CA ARG A 88 -7.91 11.34 6.56
C ARG A 88 -9.26 10.68 6.83
N GLY A 89 -9.52 9.53 6.20
CA GLY A 89 -10.75 8.76 6.38
C GLY A 89 -10.67 7.68 7.45
N ILE A 90 -9.47 7.19 7.80
CA ILE A 90 -9.33 6.03 8.70
C ILE A 90 -8.57 6.31 10.00
N ALA A 91 -7.66 7.29 10.04
CA ALA A 91 -6.85 7.53 11.23
C ALA A 91 -7.62 8.33 12.29
N GLN A 92 -7.27 8.15 13.55
CA GLN A 92 -7.73 9.03 14.61
C GLN A 92 -7.27 10.48 14.34
N PRO A 93 -8.12 11.51 14.55
CA PRO A 93 -7.82 12.88 14.12
C PRO A 93 -6.50 13.45 14.64
N ASP A 94 -6.15 13.13 15.88
CA ASP A 94 -4.91 13.55 16.55
C ASP A 94 -3.66 12.80 16.05
N ARG A 95 -3.84 11.71 15.29
CA ARG A 95 -2.77 10.90 14.70
C ARG A 95 -2.46 11.24 13.24
N VAL A 96 -3.36 11.96 12.55
CA VAL A 96 -3.25 12.26 11.11
C VAL A 96 -1.93 12.97 10.77
N ASP A 97 -1.55 13.97 11.55
CA ASP A 97 -0.32 14.75 11.32
C ASP A 97 0.94 13.89 11.45
N TYR A 98 0.96 13.03 12.47
CA TYR A 98 2.05 12.09 12.69
C TYR A 98 2.22 11.14 11.50
N PHE A 99 1.14 10.49 11.05
CA PHE A 99 1.20 9.54 9.95
C PHE A 99 1.49 10.20 8.60
N THR A 100 1.00 11.43 8.39
CA THR A 100 1.33 12.25 7.21
C THR A 100 2.85 12.46 7.11
N GLN A 101 3.50 12.87 8.21
CA GLN A 101 4.96 13.05 8.22
C GLN A 101 5.70 11.71 8.07
N PHE A 102 5.18 10.64 8.67
CA PHE A 102 5.75 9.31 8.55
C PHE A 102 5.79 8.84 7.09
N ILE A 103 4.67 8.95 6.36
CA ILE A 103 4.61 8.59 4.94
C ILE A 103 5.57 9.45 4.13
N ALA A 104 5.57 10.77 4.33
CA ALA A 104 6.45 11.66 3.58
C ALA A 104 7.94 11.25 3.72
N ARG A 105 8.38 10.97 4.96
CA ARG A 105 9.74 10.47 5.21
C ARG A 105 9.99 9.14 4.51
N ARG A 106 9.02 8.21 4.56
CA ARG A 106 9.18 6.88 3.96
C ARG A 106 9.22 6.93 2.44
N THR A 107 8.45 7.82 1.82
CA THR A 107 8.45 8.04 0.37
C THR A 107 9.78 8.59 -0.10
N VAL A 108 10.36 9.58 0.59
CA VAL A 108 11.70 10.10 0.26
C VAL A 108 12.75 9.00 0.30
N LEU A 109 12.72 8.13 1.31
CA LEU A 109 13.62 6.98 1.40
C LEU A 109 13.41 5.99 0.26
N ALA A 110 12.16 5.68 -0.08
CA ALA A 110 11.83 4.76 -1.16
C ALA A 110 12.29 5.29 -2.53
N ILE A 111 12.10 6.58 -2.80
CA ILE A 111 12.54 7.23 -4.05
C ILE A 111 14.05 7.14 -4.16
N ARG A 112 14.79 7.53 -3.12
CA ARG A 112 16.26 7.45 -3.11
C ARG A 112 16.77 6.03 -3.44
N SER A 113 16.18 5.02 -2.80
CA SER A 113 16.54 3.62 -3.06
C SER A 113 16.19 3.20 -4.50
N ALA A 114 15.06 3.65 -5.04
CA ALA A 114 14.66 3.33 -6.41
C ALA A 114 15.59 3.98 -7.44
N THR A 115 15.99 5.24 -7.25
CA THR A 115 16.93 5.94 -8.13
C THR A 115 18.32 5.32 -8.08
N ALA A 116 18.81 4.93 -6.90
CA ALA A 116 20.11 4.27 -6.75
C ALA A 116 20.18 2.92 -7.49
N LEU A 117 19.04 2.23 -7.68
CA LEU A 117 18.95 0.98 -8.43
C LEU A 117 18.90 1.20 -9.96
N VAL A 118 18.68 2.42 -10.43
CA VAL A 118 18.52 2.78 -11.86
C VAL A 118 19.75 3.53 -12.39
N ALA A 119 20.63 4.05 -11.52
CA ALA A 119 21.86 4.71 -11.94
C ALA A 119 22.80 3.71 -12.66
N PRO A 120 23.33 4.05 -13.86
CA PRO A 120 24.37 3.24 -14.51
C PRO A 120 25.72 3.45 -13.79
N ASP A 121 26.53 2.39 -13.76
CA ASP A 121 27.97 2.45 -13.42
C ASP A 121 28.73 3.37 -14.40
#